data_AF-A0A090WPV7-F1
#
_entry.id   AF-A0A090WPV7-F1
#
_cell.length_a   1.000
_cell.length_b   1.000
_cell.length_c   1.000
_cell.angle_alpha   90.00
_cell.angle_beta   90.00
_cell.angle_gamma   90.00
#
_symmetry.space_group_name_H-M   'P 1'
#
loop_
_entity.id
_entity.type
_entity.pdbx_description
1 polymer ?
#
loop_
_entity_poly.entity_id
_entity_poly.type
_entity_poly.pdbx_seq_one_letter_code
_entity_poly.pdbx_strand_id
1 'polypeptide(L)'
;MAAAIANRGHYFTPHIIKSIENETLPEQFTKPKITTIDKQNFEPVIEGMLQVYKQGTAASLQVKDIDICGKTGTVENFVKIDSVRTQLTDHSIFLAFAPKDNPKIAIAVFVENGYWGGSRFAGRIASLMIEKHIKKEITRKDLEEWLLKHSLENEYAKPYSGESFRINGQTSLQIVDDQEYNRLKTELNKINKTAN
;
A
#
# COMPACT_ATOMS: atom_id res chain seq x y z
N MET A 1 1.40 -4.73 12.94
CA MET A 1 0.88 -6.04 12.48
C MET A 1 1.78 -6.68 11.42
N ALA A 2 1.95 -6.08 10.22
CA ALA A 2 2.73 -6.68 9.13
C ALA A 2 4.13 -7.16 9.55
N ALA A 3 4.88 -6.32 10.27
CA ALA A 3 6.21 -6.67 10.77
C ALA A 3 6.20 -7.87 11.73
N ALA A 4 5.18 -7.97 12.60
CA ALA A 4 5.07 -9.09 13.54
C ALA A 4 4.80 -10.41 12.80
N ILE A 5 3.96 -10.40 11.75
CA ILE A 5 3.72 -11.56 10.89
C ILE A 5 5.00 -11.92 10.11
N ALA A 6 5.62 -10.93 9.47
CA ALA A 6 6.86 -11.11 8.72
C ALA A 6 7.96 -11.74 9.57
N ASN A 7 8.07 -11.34 10.82
CA ASN A 7 9.08 -11.85 11.75
C ASN A 7 8.65 -13.11 12.52
N ARG A 8 7.53 -13.74 12.15
CA ARG A 8 6.97 -14.91 12.82
C ARG A 8 6.81 -14.74 14.34
N GLY A 9 6.16 -13.66 14.74
CA GLY A 9 5.68 -13.46 16.11
C GLY A 9 6.50 -12.52 16.98
N HIS A 10 7.41 -11.72 16.40
CA HIS A 10 8.07 -10.65 17.15
C HIS A 10 8.18 -9.35 16.36
N TYR A 11 8.21 -8.21 17.04
CA TYR A 11 8.39 -6.91 16.40
C TYR A 11 9.08 -5.93 17.33
N PHE A 12 9.75 -4.94 16.77
CA PHE A 12 10.26 -3.80 17.54
C PHE A 12 9.23 -2.68 17.50
N THR A 13 9.19 -1.85 18.55
CA THR A 13 8.36 -0.64 18.52
C THR A 13 8.81 0.23 17.34
N PRO A 14 7.94 0.56 16.37
CA PRO A 14 8.33 1.37 15.22
C PRO A 14 8.88 2.72 15.67
N HIS A 15 10.01 3.14 15.10
CA HIS A 15 10.68 4.40 15.42
C HIS A 15 11.41 4.91 14.18
N ILE A 16 11.51 6.24 14.05
CA ILE A 16 12.14 6.91 12.90
C ILE A 16 13.62 7.21 13.18
N ILE A 17 13.96 7.53 14.43
CA ILE A 17 15.31 7.90 14.83
C ILE A 17 16.21 6.65 14.82
N LYS A 18 17.13 6.57 13.86
CA LYS A 18 18.05 5.43 13.73
C LYS A 18 19.17 5.43 14.79
N SER A 19 19.69 6.61 15.12
CA SER A 19 20.75 6.81 16.10
C SER A 19 20.77 8.26 16.55
N ILE A 20 21.21 8.50 17.78
CA ILE A 20 21.52 9.81 18.32
C ILE A 20 23.02 9.80 18.63
N GLU A 21 23.75 10.84 18.22
CA GLU A 21 25.19 10.88 18.42
C GLU A 21 25.51 10.83 19.92
N ASN A 22 26.43 9.94 20.31
CA ASN A 22 26.82 9.71 21.70
C ASN A 22 25.70 9.24 22.66
N GLU A 23 24.55 8.81 22.13
CA GLU A 23 23.44 8.27 22.93
C GLU A 23 22.97 6.91 22.42
N THR A 24 22.51 6.07 23.34
CA THR A 24 21.85 4.80 22.98
C THR A 24 20.35 4.99 22.92
N LEU A 25 19.71 4.35 21.95
CA LEU A 25 18.25 4.38 21.88
C LEU A 25 17.64 3.69 23.11
N PRO A 26 16.54 4.23 23.67
CA PRO A 26 15.83 3.59 24.77
C PRO A 26 15.47 2.13 24.46
N GLU A 27 15.58 1.25 25.46
CA GLU A 27 15.39 -0.20 25.29
C GLU A 27 14.04 -0.58 24.65
N GLN A 28 12.99 0.21 24.89
CA GLN A 28 11.66 -0.02 24.31
C GLN A 28 11.64 -0.03 22.77
N PHE A 29 12.66 0.55 22.13
CA PHE A 29 12.84 0.59 20.67
C PHE A 29 13.79 -0.50 20.16
N THR A 30 14.67 -1.01 21.01
CA THR A 30 15.72 -1.96 20.64
C THR A 30 15.49 -3.38 21.14
N LYS A 31 14.54 -3.60 22.06
CA LYS A 31 14.11 -4.94 22.51
C LYS A 31 12.91 -5.45 21.69
N PRO A 32 12.92 -6.72 21.24
CA PRO A 32 11.80 -7.30 20.52
C PRO A 32 10.62 -7.55 21.47
N LYS A 33 9.42 -7.17 21.03
CA LYS A 33 8.15 -7.54 21.65
C LYS A 33 7.66 -8.84 21.02
N ILE A 34 7.38 -9.84 21.85
CA ILE A 34 6.90 -11.16 21.42
C ILE A 34 5.37 -11.17 21.47
N THR A 35 4.72 -11.67 20.43
CA THR A 35 3.27 -11.83 20.38
C THR A 35 2.83 -13.05 21.19
N THR A 36 1.55 -13.12 21.54
CA THR A 36 0.95 -14.27 22.25
C THR A 36 0.68 -15.49 21.36
N ILE A 37 1.04 -15.44 20.08
CA ILE A 37 0.75 -16.49 19.09
C ILE A 37 1.97 -17.38 18.91
N ASP A 38 1.78 -18.70 18.96
CA ASP A 38 2.86 -19.65 18.69
C ASP A 38 3.39 -19.54 17.26
N LYS A 39 4.71 -19.66 17.12
CA LYS A 39 5.43 -19.51 15.86
C LYS A 39 4.86 -20.37 14.72
N GLN A 40 4.43 -21.59 15.03
CA GLN A 40 3.87 -22.55 14.07
C GLN A 40 2.60 -22.04 13.36
N ASN A 41 1.85 -21.15 14.00
CA ASN A 41 0.60 -20.61 13.44
C ASN A 41 0.85 -19.50 12.41
N PHE A 42 2.06 -18.94 12.34
CA PHE A 42 2.40 -17.92 11.35
C PHE A 42 2.58 -18.49 9.94
N GLU A 43 3.12 -19.71 9.80
CA GLU A 43 3.44 -20.26 8.47
C GLU A 43 2.18 -20.46 7.60
N PRO A 44 1.07 -21.03 8.09
CA PRO A 44 -0.17 -21.09 7.31
C PRO A 44 -0.72 -19.70 6.93
N VAL A 45 -0.59 -18.71 7.81
CA VAL A 45 -1.02 -17.32 7.53
C VAL A 45 -0.16 -16.69 6.45
N ILE A 46 1.16 -16.86 6.54
CA ILE A 46 2.13 -16.36 5.55
C ILE A 46 1.89 -17.01 4.20
N GLU A 47 1.59 -18.31 4.17
CA GLU A 47 1.23 -19.02 2.93
C GLU A 47 -0.08 -18.48 2.35
N GLY A 48 -1.12 -18.29 3.16
CA GLY A 48 -2.35 -17.65 2.73
C GLY A 48 -2.13 -16.25 2.14
N MET A 49 -1.24 -15.46 2.76
CA MET A 49 -0.83 -14.14 2.26
C MET A 49 -0.02 -14.21 0.95
N LEU A 50 0.77 -15.27 0.72
CA LEU A 50 1.43 -15.52 -0.56
C LEU A 50 0.41 -15.83 -1.65
N GLN A 51 -0.61 -16.64 -1.34
CA GLN A 51 -1.65 -17.03 -2.30
C GLN A 51 -2.49 -15.84 -2.81
N VAL A 52 -2.61 -14.76 -2.04
CA VAL A 52 -3.22 -13.50 -2.51
C VAL A 52 -2.51 -12.95 -3.75
N TYR A 53 -1.19 -13.08 -3.82
CA TYR A 53 -0.39 -12.73 -4.99
C TYR A 53 -0.32 -13.84 -6.03
N LYS A 54 -0.33 -15.13 -5.67
CA LYS A 54 -0.23 -16.21 -6.67
C LYS A 54 -1.51 -16.38 -7.49
N GLN A 55 -2.66 -16.37 -6.83
CA GLN A 55 -3.95 -16.71 -7.44
C GLN A 55 -5.14 -15.87 -6.93
N GLY A 56 -4.89 -14.93 -6.03
CA GLY A 56 -5.94 -14.14 -5.38
C GLY A 56 -6.13 -12.74 -5.96
N THR A 57 -6.66 -11.85 -5.12
CA THR A 57 -7.05 -10.47 -5.45
C THR A 57 -5.89 -9.56 -5.89
N ALA A 58 -4.64 -9.97 -5.66
CA ALA A 58 -3.44 -9.25 -6.07
C ALA A 58 -2.64 -9.98 -7.16
N ALA A 59 -3.23 -10.97 -7.85
CA ALA A 59 -2.51 -11.79 -8.84
C ALA A 59 -1.80 -10.98 -9.93
N SER A 60 -2.43 -9.91 -10.42
CA SER A 60 -1.85 -9.04 -11.45
C SER A 60 -0.71 -8.15 -10.94
N LEU A 61 -0.45 -8.12 -9.64
CA LEU A 61 0.50 -7.21 -8.98
C LEU A 61 1.84 -7.87 -8.65
N GLN A 62 2.04 -9.13 -9.03
CA GLN A 62 3.30 -9.85 -8.79
C GLN A 62 4.51 -9.11 -9.36
N VAL A 63 5.62 -9.17 -8.63
CA VAL A 63 6.92 -8.69 -9.10
C VAL A 63 7.79 -9.90 -9.34
N LYS A 64 8.38 -9.99 -10.54
CA LYS A 64 9.25 -11.12 -10.90
C LYS A 64 10.37 -11.25 -9.87
N ASP A 65 10.68 -12.48 -9.47
CA ASP A 65 11.77 -12.82 -8.54
C ASP A 65 11.60 -12.26 -7.11
N ILE A 66 10.40 -11.81 -6.73
CA ILE A 66 10.08 -11.40 -5.36
C ILE A 66 8.80 -12.10 -4.92
N ASP A 67 8.90 -13.02 -3.96
CA ASP A 67 7.72 -13.59 -3.32
C ASP A 67 7.18 -12.60 -2.27
N ILE A 68 6.11 -11.91 -2.65
CA ILE A 68 5.41 -10.94 -1.80
C ILE A 68 4.26 -11.64 -1.08
N CYS A 69 4.20 -11.46 0.25
CA CYS A 69 3.08 -11.88 1.07
C CYS A 69 2.24 -10.65 1.38
N GLY A 70 0.94 -10.66 1.05
CA GLY A 70 0.09 -9.52 1.36
C GLY A 70 -1.38 -9.86 1.52
N LYS A 71 -2.14 -8.82 1.87
CA LYS A 71 -3.59 -8.91 1.99
C LYS A 71 -4.23 -7.60 1.53
N THR A 72 -5.26 -7.74 0.72
CA THR A 72 -6.12 -6.65 0.31
C THR A 72 -7.15 -6.28 1.37
N GLY A 73 -7.44 -4.99 1.48
CA GLY A 73 -8.51 -4.45 2.31
C GLY A 73 -9.36 -3.44 1.56
N THR A 74 -10.65 -3.43 1.86
CA THR A 74 -11.60 -2.41 1.46
C THR A 74 -12.30 -1.96 2.73
N VAL A 75 -12.26 -0.66 3.01
CA VAL A 75 -12.84 -0.10 4.23
C VAL A 75 -13.89 0.91 3.84
N GLU A 76 -15.11 0.68 4.33
CA GLU A 76 -16.24 1.57 4.10
C GLU A 76 -15.94 2.95 4.66
N ASN A 77 -16.31 3.99 3.91
CA ASN A 77 -16.07 5.38 4.26
C ASN A 77 -17.41 6.10 4.48
N PHE A 78 -17.57 6.80 5.59
CA PHE A 78 -18.78 7.54 5.93
C PHE A 78 -18.46 8.94 6.44
N VAL A 79 -19.23 9.93 5.98
CA VAL A 79 -19.17 11.32 6.45
C VAL A 79 -20.56 11.81 6.83
N LYS A 80 -20.65 12.98 7.47
CA LYS A 80 -21.92 13.68 7.69
C LYS A 80 -22.04 14.82 6.68
N ILE A 81 -23.09 14.79 5.87
CA ILE A 81 -23.48 15.86 4.94
C ILE A 81 -24.89 16.26 5.34
N ASP A 82 -25.12 17.55 5.63
CA ASP A 82 -26.41 18.07 6.07
C ASP A 82 -27.04 17.28 7.23
N SER A 83 -26.21 16.93 8.21
CA SER A 83 -26.58 16.10 9.38
C SER A 83 -26.98 14.64 9.07
N VAL A 84 -26.86 14.21 7.82
CA VAL A 84 -27.14 12.83 7.38
C VAL A 84 -25.83 12.06 7.21
N ARG A 85 -25.77 10.84 7.78
CA ARG A 85 -24.66 9.91 7.54
C ARG A 85 -24.70 9.43 6.09
N THR A 86 -23.70 9.84 5.32
CA THR A 86 -23.60 9.57 3.88
C THR A 86 -22.40 8.68 3.61
N GLN A 87 -22.60 7.61 2.83
CA GLN A 87 -21.52 6.72 2.41
C GLN A 87 -20.74 7.36 1.27
N LEU A 88 -19.42 7.33 1.37
CA LEU A 88 -18.50 7.72 0.32
C LEU A 88 -17.88 6.49 -0.35
N THR A 89 -17.11 6.74 -1.40
CA THR A 89 -16.29 5.71 -2.03
C THR A 89 -15.32 5.09 -1.01
N ASP A 90 -15.28 3.76 -0.99
CA ASP A 90 -14.50 2.99 -0.01
C ASP A 90 -13.00 3.24 -0.16
N HIS A 91 -12.26 3.10 0.94
CA HIS A 91 -10.81 3.18 0.95
C HIS A 91 -10.17 1.91 0.38
N SER A 92 -9.06 2.09 -0.34
CA SER A 92 -8.21 1.01 -0.81
C SER A 92 -7.06 0.81 0.18
N ILE A 93 -6.98 -0.35 0.81
CA ILE A 93 -5.91 -0.68 1.76
C ILE A 93 -5.14 -1.91 1.28
N PHE A 94 -3.83 -1.90 1.45
CA PHE A 94 -2.99 -3.05 1.21
C PHE A 94 -1.93 -3.19 2.29
N LEU A 95 -1.77 -4.40 2.81
CA LEU A 95 -0.75 -4.72 3.80
C LEU A 95 0.13 -5.83 3.25
N ALA A 96 1.45 -5.67 3.34
CA ALA A 96 2.38 -6.62 2.74
C ALA A 96 3.72 -6.68 3.48
N PHE A 97 4.45 -7.77 3.24
CA PHE A 97 5.88 -7.85 3.49
C PHE A 97 6.55 -8.69 2.40
N ALA A 98 7.85 -8.45 2.21
CA ALA A 98 8.63 -9.18 1.22
C ALA A 98 10.14 -9.14 1.54
N PRO A 99 10.91 -10.12 1.05
CA PRO A 99 10.45 -11.43 0.54
C PRO A 99 9.82 -12.31 1.62
N LYS A 100 9.06 -13.35 1.23
CA LYS A 100 8.41 -14.30 2.15
C LYS A 100 9.37 -14.87 3.21
N ASP A 101 10.49 -15.45 2.78
CA ASP A 101 11.36 -16.23 3.67
C ASP A 101 12.39 -15.39 4.43
N ASN A 102 12.85 -14.28 3.84
CA ASN A 102 13.80 -13.36 4.48
C ASN A 102 13.31 -11.91 4.37
N PRO A 103 12.26 -11.52 5.11
CA PRO A 103 11.61 -10.23 4.95
C PRO A 103 12.57 -9.06 5.13
N LYS A 104 12.57 -8.14 4.17
CA LYS A 104 13.38 -6.91 4.18
C LYS A 104 12.52 -5.66 4.38
N ILE A 105 11.25 -5.74 4.00
CA ILE A 105 10.30 -4.64 4.11
C ILE A 105 8.94 -5.16 4.54
N ALA A 106 8.28 -4.41 5.41
CA ALA A 106 6.86 -4.55 5.72
C ALA A 106 6.20 -3.20 5.45
N ILE A 107 5.08 -3.20 4.73
CA ILE A 107 4.41 -1.98 4.27
C ILE A 107 2.90 -2.07 4.50
N ALA A 108 2.30 -0.94 4.86
CA ALA A 108 0.87 -0.72 4.84
C ALA A 108 0.61 0.52 3.98
N VAL A 109 -0.23 0.37 2.97
CA VAL A 109 -0.64 1.45 2.07
C VAL A 109 -2.13 1.67 2.25
N PHE A 110 -2.51 2.92 2.48
CA PHE A 110 -3.89 3.37 2.63
C PHE A 110 -4.13 4.47 1.60
N VAL A 111 -5.13 4.28 0.74
CA VAL A 111 -5.53 5.24 -0.27
C VAL A 111 -6.99 5.60 -0.04
N GLU A 112 -7.23 6.87 0.28
CA GLU A 112 -8.57 7.41 0.47
C GLU A 112 -9.38 7.31 -0.81
N ASN A 113 -10.68 7.02 -0.68
CA ASN A 113 -11.63 6.84 -1.79
C ASN A 113 -11.10 5.95 -2.93
N GLY A 114 -10.17 5.05 -2.59
CA GLY A 114 -9.36 4.32 -3.55
C GLY A 114 -10.06 3.14 -4.17
N TYR A 115 -11.19 2.66 -3.64
CA TYR A 115 -12.05 1.57 -4.13
C TYR A 115 -11.33 0.33 -4.73
N TRP A 116 -12.09 -0.60 -5.33
CA TRP A 116 -12.19 -2.01 -4.97
C TRP A 116 -10.90 -2.78 -4.66
N GLY A 117 -11.00 -3.60 -3.61
CA GLY A 117 -10.20 -4.80 -3.44
C GLY A 117 -8.77 -4.54 -3.05
N GLY A 118 -8.42 -3.34 -2.57
CA GLY A 118 -7.06 -2.94 -2.15
C GLY A 118 -6.02 -2.95 -3.27
N SER A 119 -6.24 -3.68 -4.35
CA SER A 119 -5.34 -3.89 -5.48
C SER A 119 -5.46 -2.79 -6.53
N ARG A 120 -6.56 -2.02 -6.57
CA ARG A 120 -6.74 -0.91 -7.52
C ARG A 120 -5.63 0.12 -7.40
N PHE A 121 -5.43 0.68 -6.21
CA PHE A 121 -4.35 1.65 -5.95
C PHE A 121 -3.32 1.12 -4.96
N ALA A 122 -3.75 0.76 -3.75
CA ALA A 122 -2.82 0.47 -2.64
C ALA A 122 -1.87 -0.71 -2.95
N GLY A 123 -2.36 -1.75 -3.62
CA GLY A 123 -1.55 -2.90 -4.02
C GLY A 123 -0.54 -2.58 -5.12
N ARG A 124 -0.89 -1.72 -6.09
CA ARG A 124 0.06 -1.24 -7.12
C ARG A 124 1.20 -0.47 -6.47
N ILE A 125 0.85 0.49 -5.59
CA ILE A 125 1.82 1.28 -4.83
C ILE A 125 2.70 0.37 -3.97
N ALA A 126 2.12 -0.56 -3.22
CA ALA A 126 2.86 -1.50 -2.39
C ALA A 126 3.85 -2.33 -3.21
N SER A 127 3.44 -2.86 -4.36
CA SER A 127 4.29 -3.69 -5.22
C SER A 127 5.47 -2.89 -5.79
N LEU A 128 5.22 -1.66 -6.25
CA LEU A 128 6.27 -0.77 -6.76
C LEU A 128 7.26 -0.34 -5.67
N MET A 129 6.78 -0.01 -4.47
CA MET A 129 7.63 0.37 -3.35
C MET A 129 8.49 -0.81 -2.86
N ILE A 130 7.90 -2.00 -2.79
CA ILE A 130 8.63 -3.23 -2.47
C ILE A 130 9.69 -3.53 -3.52
N GLU A 131 9.33 -3.46 -4.80
CA GLU A 131 10.24 -3.68 -5.92
C GLU A 131 11.43 -2.70 -5.86
N LYS A 132 11.15 -1.39 -5.75
CA LYS A 132 12.19 -0.37 -5.66
C LYS A 132 13.07 -0.56 -4.42
N HIS A 133 12.51 -0.96 -3.28
CA HIS A 133 13.29 -1.19 -2.07
C HIS A 133 14.27 -2.36 -2.22
N ILE A 134 13.79 -3.48 -2.79
CA ILE A 134 14.56 -4.74 -2.91
C ILE A 134 15.51 -4.70 -4.11
N LYS A 135 15.02 -4.35 -5.30
CA LYS A 135 15.79 -4.36 -6.55
C LYS A 135 16.53 -3.05 -6.84
N LYS A 136 16.21 -1.96 -6.13
CA LYS A 136 16.71 -0.59 -6.40
C LYS A 136 16.23 0.02 -7.72
N GLU A 137 15.41 -0.69 -8.47
CA GLU A 137 14.77 -0.24 -9.70
C GLU A 137 13.29 -0.67 -9.73
N ILE A 138 12.53 -0.15 -10.71
CA ILE A 138 11.14 -0.53 -10.97
C ILE A 138 11.09 -1.16 -12.36
N THR A 139 10.71 -2.43 -12.45
CA THR A 139 10.55 -3.14 -13.73
C THR A 139 9.08 -3.21 -14.16
N ARG A 140 8.12 -3.11 -13.21
CA ARG A 140 6.67 -3.06 -13.48
C ARG A 140 6.22 -1.68 -13.96
N LYS A 141 6.69 -1.29 -15.14
CA LYS A 141 6.36 0.01 -15.77
C LYS A 141 4.89 0.17 -16.12
N ASP A 142 4.19 -0.93 -16.32
CA ASP A 142 2.73 -0.95 -16.51
C ASP A 142 1.98 -0.46 -15.26
N LEU A 143 2.42 -0.85 -14.06
CA LEU A 143 1.81 -0.37 -12.81
C LEU A 143 2.14 1.10 -12.54
N GLU A 144 3.39 1.50 -12.80
CA GLU A 144 3.85 2.88 -12.69
C GLU A 144 3.05 3.79 -13.63
N GLU A 145 2.92 3.40 -14.90
CA GLU A 145 2.17 4.16 -15.89
C GLU A 145 0.69 4.24 -15.56
N TRP A 146 0.09 3.14 -15.07
CA TRP A 146 -1.30 3.15 -14.64
C TRP A 146 -1.54 4.17 -13.53
N LEU A 147 -0.65 4.24 -12.53
CA LEU A 147 -0.78 5.20 -11.43
C LEU A 147 -0.60 6.66 -11.89
N LEU A 148 0.22 6.92 -12.91
CA LEU A 148 0.39 8.27 -13.47
C LEU A 148 -0.82 8.73 -14.30
N LYS A 149 -1.60 7.80 -14.85
CA LYS A 149 -2.75 8.10 -15.72
C LYS A 149 -4.09 8.19 -14.99
N HIS A 150 -4.15 7.84 -13.70
CA HIS A 150 -5.41 7.80 -12.95
C HIS A 150 -5.36 8.67 -11.71
N SER A 151 -6.40 9.48 -11.53
CA SER A 151 -6.58 10.38 -10.38
C SER A 151 -7.82 9.99 -9.57
N LEU A 152 -7.87 10.45 -8.33
CA LEU A 152 -8.99 10.34 -7.41
C LEU A 152 -9.59 11.70 -7.05
N GLU A 153 -9.14 12.80 -7.67
CA GLU A 153 -9.60 14.15 -7.35
C GLU A 153 -11.11 14.31 -7.52
N ASN A 154 -11.68 13.73 -8.58
CA ASN A 154 -13.13 13.72 -8.77
C ASN A 154 -13.86 12.99 -7.64
N GLU A 155 -13.29 11.91 -7.10
CA GLU A 155 -13.87 11.20 -5.94
C GLU A 155 -13.80 12.03 -4.66
N TYR A 156 -12.75 12.85 -4.51
CA TYR A 156 -12.59 13.74 -3.37
C TYR A 156 -13.51 14.97 -3.47
N ALA A 157 -13.84 15.42 -4.69
CA ALA A 157 -14.71 16.58 -4.90
C ALA A 157 -16.20 16.28 -4.66
N LYS A 158 -16.65 15.05 -4.86
CA LYS A 158 -18.07 14.65 -4.75
C LYS A 158 -18.81 15.14 -3.50
N PRO A 159 -18.28 14.97 -2.27
CA PRO A 159 -18.99 15.38 -1.06
C PRO A 159 -19.23 16.90 -0.97
N TYR A 160 -18.48 17.69 -1.75
CA TYR A 160 -18.53 19.15 -1.75
C TYR A 160 -19.27 19.73 -2.97
N SER A 161 -19.73 18.89 -3.89
CA SER A 161 -20.36 19.32 -5.15
C SER A 161 -21.75 19.95 -4.97
N GLY A 162 -22.45 19.62 -3.87
CA GLY A 162 -23.87 19.95 -3.70
C GLY A 162 -24.81 19.14 -4.57
N GLU A 163 -24.30 18.17 -5.34
CA GLU A 163 -25.06 17.33 -6.26
C GLU A 163 -25.16 15.89 -5.75
N SER A 164 -26.14 15.15 -6.26
CA SER A 164 -26.22 13.70 -6.02
C SER A 164 -25.09 12.98 -6.74
N PHE A 165 -24.37 12.10 -6.03
CA PHE A 165 -23.23 11.37 -6.58
C PHE A 165 -23.35 9.85 -6.40
N ARG A 166 -22.66 9.12 -7.27
CA ARG A 166 -22.49 7.67 -7.19
C ARG A 166 -21.13 7.34 -6.57
N ILE A 167 -20.99 6.16 -5.97
CA ILE A 167 -19.76 5.72 -5.31
C ILE A 167 -19.31 4.36 -5.84
N ASN A 168 -18.08 3.95 -5.50
CA ASN A 168 -17.61 2.59 -5.74
C ASN A 168 -17.74 2.17 -7.21
N GLY A 169 -18.29 0.98 -7.51
CA GLY A 169 -18.38 0.45 -8.88
C GLY A 169 -19.36 1.21 -9.79
N GLN A 170 -20.01 2.24 -9.26
CA GLN A 170 -20.96 3.08 -9.98
C GLN A 170 -20.34 4.41 -10.47
N THR A 171 -19.02 4.57 -10.32
CA THR A 171 -18.24 5.71 -10.80
C THR A 171 -17.24 5.29 -11.88
N SER A 172 -16.77 6.26 -12.66
CA SER A 172 -15.64 6.08 -13.58
C SER A 172 -14.37 6.61 -12.92
N LEU A 173 -13.23 5.91 -13.08
CA LEU A 173 -11.95 6.49 -12.66
C LEU A 173 -11.64 7.71 -13.53
N GLN A 174 -11.16 8.77 -12.88
CA GLN A 174 -10.67 9.95 -13.57
C GLN A 174 -9.37 9.60 -14.30
N ILE A 175 -9.34 9.88 -15.60
CA ILE A 175 -8.13 9.82 -16.41
C ILE A 175 -7.47 11.19 -16.35
N VAL A 176 -6.18 11.20 -16.07
CA VAL A 176 -5.34 12.41 -16.10
C VAL A 176 -5.13 12.82 -17.55
N ASP A 177 -5.29 14.10 -17.86
CA ASP A 177 -5.06 14.61 -19.21
C ASP A 177 -3.59 14.49 -19.64
N ASP A 178 -3.33 14.55 -20.95
CA ASP A 178 -2.00 14.32 -21.50
C ASP A 178 -0.98 15.37 -21.03
N GLN A 179 -1.40 16.61 -20.79
CA GLN A 179 -0.51 17.67 -20.33
C GLN A 179 -0.01 17.36 -18.91
N GLU A 180 -0.94 17.03 -18.01
CA GLU A 180 -0.63 16.68 -16.63
C GLU A 180 0.15 15.37 -16.54
N TYR A 181 -0.23 14.35 -17.32
CA TYR A 181 0.52 13.10 -17.41
C TYR A 181 1.99 13.33 -17.82
N ASN A 182 2.23 14.16 -18.86
CA ASN A 182 3.58 14.48 -19.31
C ASN A 182 4.39 15.27 -18.25
N ARG A 183 3.71 16.16 -17.52
CA ARG A 183 4.31 16.86 -16.37
C ARG A 183 4.74 15.87 -15.30
N LEU A 184 3.85 14.97 -14.87
CA LEU A 184 4.15 13.94 -13.86
C LEU A 184 5.28 13.00 -14.30
N LYS A 185 5.30 12.59 -15.58
CA LYS A 185 6.37 11.75 -16.13
C LYS A 185 7.72 12.45 -16.11
N THR A 186 7.74 13.75 -16.41
CA THR A 186 8.94 14.58 -16.35
C THR A 186 9.48 14.67 -14.92
N GLU A 187 8.61 14.92 -13.94
CA GLU A 187 8.99 14.95 -12.52
C GLU A 187 9.51 13.60 -12.02
N LEU A 188 8.86 12.49 -12.39
CA LEU A 188 9.34 11.15 -12.07
C LEU A 188 10.74 10.88 -12.63
N ASN A 189 11.00 11.31 -13.87
CA ASN A 189 12.32 11.18 -14.49
C ASN A 189 13.39 12.01 -13.77
N LYS A 190 13.05 13.21 -13.26
CA LYS A 190 13.95 14.02 -12.43
C LYS A 190 14.28 13.30 -11.13
N ILE A 191 13.27 12.81 -10.41
CA ILE A 191 13.44 12.07 -9.14
C ILE A 191 14.36 10.86 -9.33
N ASN A 192 14.15 10.09 -10.41
CA ASN A 192 14.98 8.91 -10.69
C ASN A 192 16.43 9.24 -11.06
N LYS A 193 16.71 10.44 -11.61
CA LYS A 193 18.08 10.89 -11.89
C LYS A 193 18.82 11.34 -10.63
N THR A 194 18.13 11.96 -9.68
CA THR A 194 18.72 12.45 -8.42
C THR A 194 18.97 11.33 -7.41
N ALA A 195 18.32 10.18 -7.57
CA ALA A 195 18.41 9.03 -6.67
C ALA A 195 19.53 8.02 -7.02
N ASN A 196 20.25 8.23 -8.13
CA ASN A 196 21.42 7.46 -8.58
C ASN A 196 22.70 8.29 -8.38
#